data_AF-A0A948YCK2-F1
#
_entry.id   AF-A0A948YCK2-F1
#
_cell.length_a   1.000
_cell.length_b   1.000
_cell.length_c   1.000
_cell.angle_alpha   90.00
_cell.angle_beta   90.00
_cell.angle_gamma   90.00
#
_symmetry.space_group_name_H-M   'P 1'
#
loop_
_entity.id
_entity.type
_entity.pdbx_description
1 polymer ?
#
loop_
_entity_poly.entity_id
_entity_poly.type
_entity_poly.pdbx_seq_one_letter_code
_entity_poly.pdbx_strand_id
1 'polypeptide(L)'
;MYIKRYTIASLIFFTLVGWYVYAYVTQESIGLDLFGIPLPSLSIALWVVVPLVVFYLLSVFHIFFYSFMGTLKARKYEKDYEKIMDSIIDAYLGKNDKVYTYKTPRYKLLGAIVHNSLFLPTPELSANTENAKLNQVLKIIDELKNGEVVELKPYGLKSNNKLVAMNNRNKYIKGLLNAEKILSKADVYDKELCEDAYVDFVKISPLY
;
A
#
# COMPACT_ATOMS: atom_id res chain seq x y z
N MET A 1 25.71 -6.19 3.28
CA MET A 1 26.09 -5.35 2.13
C MET A 1 27.62 -5.38 1.99
N TYR A 2 28.12 -6.05 0.96
CA TYR A 2 29.55 -6.29 0.72
C TYR A 2 30.35 -5.03 0.34
N ILE A 3 29.69 -3.86 0.23
CA ILE A 3 30.31 -2.59 -0.17
C ILE A 3 31.47 -2.20 0.74
N LYS A 4 31.35 -2.38 2.08
CA LYS A 4 32.44 -2.04 3.02
C LYS A 4 33.69 -2.88 2.75
N ARG A 5 33.52 -4.18 2.57
CA ARG A 5 34.62 -5.12 2.27
C ARG A 5 35.21 -4.83 0.88
N TYR A 6 34.35 -4.55 -0.10
CA TYR A 6 34.75 -4.17 -1.45
C TYR A 6 35.57 -2.87 -1.48
N THR A 7 35.13 -1.83 -0.76
CA THR A 7 35.86 -0.56 -0.63
C THR A 7 37.22 -0.76 0.03
N ILE A 8 37.28 -1.49 1.16
CA ILE A 8 38.54 -1.76 1.85
C ILE A 8 39.50 -2.54 0.94
N ALA A 9 39.03 -3.60 0.29
CA ALA A 9 39.85 -4.39 -0.64
C ALA A 9 40.34 -3.56 -1.84
N SER A 10 39.49 -2.68 -2.39
CA SER A 10 39.86 -1.81 -3.51
C SER A 10 40.92 -0.78 -3.09
N LEU A 11 40.80 -0.18 -1.91
CA LEU A 11 41.80 0.77 -1.39
C LEU A 11 43.15 0.10 -1.10
N ILE A 12 43.13 -1.11 -0.54
CA ILE A 12 44.35 -1.92 -0.37
C ILE A 12 44.96 -2.21 -1.73
N PHE A 13 44.15 -2.63 -2.72
CA PHE A 13 44.61 -2.89 -4.07
C PHE A 13 45.24 -1.66 -4.74
N PHE A 14 44.63 -0.48 -4.64
CA PHE A 14 45.20 0.76 -5.19
C PHE A 14 46.53 1.11 -4.56
N THR A 15 46.63 0.97 -3.24
CA THR A 15 47.87 1.22 -2.49
C THR A 15 48.98 0.26 -2.92
N LEU A 16 48.65 -1.03 -3.04
CA LEU A 16 49.62 -2.05 -3.46
C LEU A 16 50.10 -1.84 -4.90
N VAL A 17 49.18 -1.53 -5.82
CA VAL A 17 49.52 -1.24 -7.23
C VAL A 17 50.37 0.03 -7.33
N GLY A 18 49.95 1.11 -6.67
CA GLY A 18 50.68 2.37 -6.65
C GLY A 18 52.08 2.23 -6.05
N TRP A 19 52.20 1.54 -4.91
CA TRP A 19 53.50 1.20 -4.31
C TRP A 19 54.33 0.41 -5.33
N TYR A 20 53.80 -0.68 -5.85
CA TYR A 20 54.56 -1.57 -6.75
C TYR A 20 55.14 -0.83 -7.95
N VAL A 21 54.33 0.02 -8.61
CA VAL A 21 54.78 0.82 -9.74
C VAL A 21 55.87 1.82 -9.31
N TYR A 22 55.69 2.50 -8.19
CA TYR A 22 56.66 3.47 -7.71
C TYR A 22 58.00 2.83 -7.28
N ALA A 23 57.95 1.70 -6.59
CA ALA A 23 59.14 1.05 -6.03
C ALA A 23 59.92 0.23 -7.06
N TYR A 24 59.24 -0.38 -8.04
CA TYR A 24 59.87 -1.37 -8.93
C TYR A 24 59.82 -1.01 -10.42
N VAL A 25 58.96 -0.08 -10.86
CA VAL A 25 58.85 0.28 -12.28
C VAL A 25 59.55 1.60 -12.55
N THR A 26 59.11 2.69 -11.91
CA THR A 26 59.71 4.02 -12.13
C THR A 26 59.27 5.01 -11.05
N GLN A 27 60.20 5.90 -10.67
CA GLN A 27 59.95 7.03 -9.77
C GLN A 27 59.74 8.36 -10.53
N GLU A 28 59.82 8.32 -11.86
CA GLU A 28 59.70 9.51 -12.69
C GLU A 28 58.28 10.12 -12.62
N SER A 29 58.23 11.42 -12.87
CA SER A 29 57.00 12.19 -13.00
C SER A 29 56.81 12.64 -14.43
N ILE A 30 55.55 12.60 -14.87
CA ILE A 30 55.15 13.07 -16.20
C ILE A 30 53.98 14.04 -16.06
N GLY A 31 54.08 15.17 -16.76
CA GLY A 31 52.95 16.07 -17.01
C GLY A 31 52.25 15.61 -18.28
N LEU A 32 50.94 15.42 -18.20
CA LEU A 32 50.10 15.12 -19.37
C LEU A 32 49.33 16.37 -19.76
N ASP A 33 49.21 16.61 -21.06
CA ASP A 33 48.29 17.61 -21.59
C ASP A 33 46.97 16.91 -21.94
N LEU A 34 45.89 17.25 -21.22
CA LEU A 34 44.55 16.74 -21.51
C LEU A 34 43.73 17.85 -22.14
N PHE A 35 43.39 17.69 -23.43
CA PHE A 35 42.55 18.63 -24.17
C PHE A 35 43.07 20.08 -24.18
N GLY A 36 44.39 20.28 -24.20
CA GLY A 36 45.02 21.60 -24.20
C GLY A 36 45.16 22.23 -22.81
N ILE A 37 44.83 21.48 -21.76
CA ILE A 37 45.03 21.88 -20.36
C ILE A 37 46.22 21.09 -19.81
N PRO A 38 47.36 21.75 -19.52
CA PRO A 38 48.51 21.08 -18.93
C PRO A 38 48.18 20.67 -17.50
N LEU A 39 48.18 19.36 -17.24
CA LEU A 39 47.97 18.83 -15.89
C LEU A 39 49.28 18.87 -15.08
N PRO A 40 49.18 18.96 -13.74
CA PRO A 40 50.36 18.95 -12.88
C PRO A 40 51.19 17.68 -13.11
N SER A 41 52.51 17.82 -13.03
CA SER A 41 53.45 16.70 -13.11
C SER A 41 53.23 15.75 -11.93
N LEU A 42 52.63 14.60 -12.21
CA LEU A 42 52.37 13.55 -11.22
C LEU A 42 53.29 12.35 -11.50
N SER A 43 53.62 11.59 -10.45
CA SER A 43 54.36 10.34 -10.62
C SER A 43 53.58 9.38 -11.50
N ILE A 44 54.28 8.62 -12.34
CA ILE A 44 53.69 7.60 -13.21
C ILE A 44 52.85 6.59 -12.40
N ALA A 45 53.25 6.30 -11.15
CA ALA A 45 52.47 5.46 -10.24
C ALA A 45 51.07 6.01 -9.96
N LEU A 46 50.91 7.33 -9.80
CA LEU A 46 49.60 7.96 -9.60
C LEU A 46 48.77 7.90 -10.89
N TRP A 47 49.40 8.12 -12.05
CA TRP A 47 48.72 8.00 -13.34
C TRP A 47 48.16 6.59 -13.59
N VAL A 48 48.84 5.54 -13.12
CA VAL A 48 48.34 4.16 -13.21
C VAL A 48 47.17 3.90 -12.25
N VAL A 49 47.19 4.52 -11.06
CA VAL A 49 46.12 4.35 -10.05
C VAL A 49 44.84 5.10 -10.45
N VAL A 50 44.94 6.23 -11.14
CA VAL A 50 43.78 7.06 -11.52
C VAL A 50 42.69 6.26 -12.27
N PRO A 51 42.98 5.52 -13.36
CA PRO A 51 41.98 4.67 -14.01
C PRO A 51 41.33 3.65 -13.07
N LEU A 52 42.09 3.06 -12.14
CA LEU A 52 41.57 2.11 -11.17
C LEU A 52 40.55 2.75 -10.21
N VAL A 53 40.85 3.97 -9.76
CA VAL A 53 39.92 4.75 -8.93
C VAL A 53 38.66 5.09 -9.71
N VAL A 54 38.77 5.50 -10.98
CA VAL A 54 37.61 5.78 -11.85
C VAL A 54 36.74 4.52 -12.01
N PHE A 55 37.34 3.36 -12.30
CA PHE A 55 36.62 2.09 -12.40
C PHE A 55 35.87 1.73 -11.11
N TYR A 56 36.49 1.96 -9.96
CA TYR A 56 35.83 1.74 -8.67
C TYR A 56 34.66 2.69 -8.42
N LEU A 57 34.79 3.97 -8.78
CA LEU A 57 33.67 4.90 -8.67
C LEU A 57 32.49 4.47 -9.54
N LEU A 58 32.76 4.03 -10.78
CA LEU A 58 31.73 3.49 -11.68
C LEU A 58 31.06 2.23 -11.12
N SER A 59 31.84 1.31 -10.52
CA SER A 59 31.28 0.09 -9.93
C SER A 59 30.42 0.38 -8.71
N VAL A 60 30.85 1.28 -7.82
CA VAL A 60 30.08 1.72 -6.65
C VAL A 60 28.79 2.40 -7.09
N PHE A 61 28.87 3.27 -8.11
CA PHE A 61 27.69 3.91 -8.68
C PHE A 61 26.70 2.88 -9.24
N HIS A 62 27.18 1.89 -9.99
CA HIS A 62 26.35 0.81 -10.52
C HIS A 62 25.66 0.02 -9.40
N ILE A 63 26.39 -0.39 -8.36
CA ILE A 63 25.81 -1.10 -7.21
C ILE A 63 24.74 -0.25 -6.51
N PHE A 64 25.04 1.04 -6.29
CA PHE A 64 24.10 1.98 -5.70
C PHE A 64 22.82 2.12 -6.56
N PHE A 65 22.96 2.25 -7.87
CA PHE A 65 21.83 2.38 -8.80
C PHE A 65 20.89 1.18 -8.73
N TYR A 66 21.41 -0.06 -8.73
CA TYR A 66 20.59 -1.26 -8.60
C TYR A 66 19.92 -1.36 -7.22
N SER A 67 20.64 -1.02 -6.16
CA SER A 67 20.07 -0.98 -4.81
C SER A 67 18.91 0.02 -4.73
N PHE A 68 19.11 1.22 -5.25
CA PHE A 68 18.09 2.28 -5.30
C PHE A 68 16.86 1.84 -6.11
N MET A 69 17.08 1.25 -7.28
CA MET A 69 15.98 0.74 -8.11
C MET A 69 15.22 -0.40 -7.42
N GLY A 70 15.91 -1.24 -6.66
CA GLY A 70 15.31 -2.25 -5.78
C GLY A 70 14.36 -1.64 -4.76
N THR A 71 14.80 -0.59 -4.04
CA THR A 71 13.96 0.14 -3.08
C THR A 71 12.73 0.77 -3.73
N LEU A 72 12.87 1.36 -4.93
CA LEU A 72 11.73 1.90 -5.66
C LEU A 72 10.72 0.82 -6.08
N LYS A 73 11.20 -0.37 -6.46
CA LYS A 73 10.34 -1.52 -6.74
C LYS A 73 9.61 -1.99 -5.50
N ALA A 74 10.31 -2.17 -4.37
CA ALA A 74 9.71 -2.57 -3.10
C ALA A 74 8.61 -1.57 -2.66
N ARG A 75 8.88 -0.27 -2.77
CA ARG A 75 7.90 0.78 -2.46
C ARG A 75 6.65 0.72 -3.35
N LYS A 76 6.77 0.30 -4.61
CA LYS A 76 5.60 0.10 -5.48
C LYS A 76 4.75 -1.08 -5.01
N TYR A 77 5.39 -2.17 -4.58
CA TYR A 77 4.69 -3.33 -4.02
C TYR A 77 3.97 -2.97 -2.72
N GLU A 78 4.63 -2.26 -1.81
CA GLU A 78 4.00 -1.83 -0.55
C GLU A 78 2.76 -0.97 -0.79
N LYS A 79 2.85 0.00 -1.70
CA LYS A 79 1.71 0.85 -2.07
C LYS A 79 0.56 0.08 -2.73
N ASP A 80 0.87 -0.93 -3.55
CA ASP A 80 -0.16 -1.77 -4.16
C ASP A 80 -0.77 -2.74 -3.14
N TYR A 81 -0.01 -3.15 -2.12
CA TYR A 81 -0.51 -3.91 -0.97
C TYR A 81 -1.52 -3.09 -0.16
N GLU A 82 -1.18 -1.86 0.23
CA GLU A 82 -2.13 -0.97 0.93
C GLU A 82 -3.41 -0.77 0.13
N LYS A 83 -3.29 -0.54 -1.18
CA LYS A 83 -4.44 -0.39 -2.07
C LYS A 83 -5.32 -1.63 -2.13
N ILE A 84 -4.75 -2.83 -2.15
CA ILE A 84 -5.57 -4.03 -2.24
C ILE A 84 -6.30 -4.30 -0.93
N MET A 85 -5.67 -3.99 0.21
CA MET A 85 -6.34 -4.03 1.50
C MET A 85 -7.51 -3.05 1.56
N ASP A 86 -7.31 -1.81 1.11
CA ASP A 86 -8.38 -0.83 1.00
C ASP A 86 -9.49 -1.29 0.04
N SER A 87 -9.14 -1.94 -1.08
CA SER A 87 -10.11 -2.50 -2.02
C SER A 87 -10.94 -3.63 -1.41
N ILE A 88 -10.32 -4.50 -0.59
CA ILE A 88 -11.02 -5.57 0.13
C ILE A 88 -11.95 -4.97 1.18
N ILE A 89 -11.49 -3.95 1.92
CA ILE A 89 -12.32 -3.24 2.91
C ILE A 89 -13.53 -2.59 2.23
N ASP A 90 -13.31 -1.86 1.13
CA ASP A 90 -14.39 -1.22 0.39
C ASP A 90 -15.36 -2.27 -0.19
N ALA A 91 -14.88 -3.46 -0.59
CA ALA A 91 -15.73 -4.58 -1.02
C ALA A 91 -16.60 -5.14 0.13
N TYR A 92 -16.03 -5.34 1.33
CA TYR A 92 -16.82 -5.73 2.52
C TYR A 92 -17.84 -4.67 2.93
N LEU A 93 -17.51 -3.40 2.74
CA LEU A 93 -18.43 -2.28 2.96
C LEU A 93 -19.46 -2.12 1.83
N GLY A 94 -19.41 -2.91 0.77
CA GLY A 94 -20.32 -2.82 -0.38
C GLY A 94 -20.14 -1.56 -1.22
N LYS A 95 -18.95 -0.96 -1.21
CA LYS A 95 -18.60 0.22 -2.03
C LYS A 95 -18.03 -0.23 -3.36
N ASN A 96 -18.91 -0.47 -4.33
CA ASN A 96 -18.49 -0.97 -5.65
C ASN A 96 -18.13 0.14 -6.65
N ASP A 97 -18.24 1.42 -6.26
CA ASP A 97 -18.04 2.55 -7.17
C ASP A 97 -16.56 2.86 -7.46
N LYS A 98 -15.64 2.40 -6.61
CA LYS A 98 -14.21 2.69 -6.76
C LYS A 98 -13.50 1.59 -7.53
N VAL A 99 -12.85 2.00 -8.62
CA VAL A 99 -11.95 1.12 -9.38
C VAL A 99 -10.51 1.36 -8.93
N TYR A 100 -9.94 0.37 -8.25
CA TYR A 100 -8.55 0.41 -7.80
C TYR A 100 -7.60 0.03 -8.95
N THR A 101 -6.58 0.87 -9.19
CA THR A 101 -5.53 0.59 -10.19
C THR A 101 -4.20 0.25 -9.54
N TYR A 102 -3.63 -0.88 -9.95
CA TYR A 102 -2.38 -1.44 -9.41
C TYR A 102 -1.24 -1.31 -10.43
N LYS A 103 -0.02 -1.03 -9.95
CA LYS A 103 1.14 -0.87 -10.82
C LYS A 103 1.83 -2.20 -11.10
N THR A 104 1.84 -3.09 -10.12
CA THR A 104 2.56 -4.36 -10.14
C THR A 104 1.67 -5.49 -10.71
N PRO A 105 2.22 -6.38 -11.57
CA PRO A 105 1.42 -7.43 -12.23
C PRO A 105 0.67 -8.35 -11.27
N ARG A 106 1.30 -8.74 -10.16
CA ARG A 106 0.69 -9.62 -9.14
C ARG A 106 -0.57 -9.00 -8.54
N TYR A 107 -0.50 -7.74 -8.16
CA TYR A 107 -1.64 -7.03 -7.56
C TYR A 107 -2.69 -6.62 -8.59
N LYS A 108 -2.34 -6.46 -9.87
CA LYS A 108 -3.34 -6.32 -10.93
C LYS A 108 -4.24 -7.56 -11.02
N LEU A 109 -3.65 -8.75 -10.99
CA LEU A 109 -4.40 -10.01 -11.00
C LEU A 109 -5.29 -10.14 -9.75
N LEU A 110 -4.69 -9.97 -8.56
CA LEU A 110 -5.45 -10.07 -7.30
C LEU A 110 -6.56 -9.03 -7.23
N GLY A 111 -6.28 -7.79 -7.64
CA GLY A 111 -7.27 -6.71 -7.68
C GLY A 111 -8.42 -7.00 -8.64
N ALA A 112 -8.15 -7.64 -9.79
CA ALA A 112 -9.20 -8.07 -10.70
C ALA A 112 -10.09 -9.14 -10.09
N ILE A 113 -9.53 -10.08 -9.31
CA ILE A 113 -10.32 -11.07 -8.57
C ILE A 113 -11.20 -10.37 -7.53
N VAL A 114 -10.63 -9.48 -6.71
CA VAL A 114 -11.38 -8.73 -5.69
C VAL A 114 -12.53 -7.94 -6.32
N HIS A 115 -12.29 -7.25 -7.43
CA HIS A 115 -13.31 -6.45 -8.09
C HIS A 115 -14.47 -7.27 -8.67
N ASN A 116 -14.19 -8.48 -9.15
CA ASN A 116 -15.20 -9.37 -9.74
C ASN A 116 -15.81 -10.36 -8.73
N SER A 117 -15.47 -10.25 -7.44
CA SER A 117 -15.94 -11.17 -6.39
C SER A 117 -16.91 -10.49 -5.45
N LEU A 118 -17.90 -11.25 -4.98
CA LEU A 118 -18.81 -10.82 -3.94
C LEU A 118 -18.26 -11.28 -2.58
N PHE A 119 -17.88 -10.32 -1.73
CA PHE A 119 -17.39 -10.61 -0.39
C PHE A 119 -18.56 -10.73 0.58
N LEU A 120 -18.80 -11.96 1.06
CA LEU A 120 -19.76 -12.23 2.12
C LEU A 120 -19.01 -12.65 3.38
N PRO A 121 -19.16 -11.92 4.50
CA PRO A 121 -18.56 -12.34 5.75
C PRO A 121 -19.23 -13.64 6.20
N THR A 122 -18.45 -14.69 6.40
CA THR A 122 -18.93 -15.94 6.98
C THR A 122 -19.16 -15.78 8.49
N PRO A 123 -19.99 -16.63 9.12
CA PRO A 123 -20.23 -16.57 10.57
C PRO A 123 -18.96 -16.77 11.41
N GLU A 124 -17.99 -17.51 10.90
CA GLU A 124 -16.71 -17.81 11.56
C GLU A 124 -15.62 -16.78 11.26
N LEU A 125 -15.92 -15.70 10.53
CA LEU A 125 -14.93 -14.72 10.11
C LEU A 125 -14.49 -13.86 11.30
N SER A 126 -13.47 -14.33 12.03
CA SER A 126 -12.91 -13.59 13.16
C SER A 126 -12.03 -12.41 12.71
N ALA A 127 -12.17 -11.29 13.40
CA ALA A 127 -11.42 -10.06 13.18
C ALA A 127 -9.99 -10.14 13.77
N ASN A 128 -9.22 -11.16 13.38
CA ASN A 128 -7.87 -11.40 13.90
C ASN A 128 -6.79 -11.40 12.80
N THR A 129 -6.85 -10.42 11.91
CA THR A 129 -5.81 -10.19 10.89
C THR A 129 -4.76 -9.20 11.38
N GLU A 130 -3.62 -9.12 10.70
CA GLU A 130 -2.60 -8.09 10.98
C GLU A 130 -3.08 -6.66 10.63
N ASN A 131 -4.19 -6.54 9.88
CA ASN A 131 -4.71 -5.25 9.45
C ASN A 131 -5.81 -4.73 10.40
N ALA A 132 -5.44 -3.73 11.22
CA ALA A 132 -6.35 -3.13 12.19
C ALA A 132 -7.62 -2.53 11.56
N LYS A 133 -7.53 -1.90 10.37
CA LYS A 133 -8.69 -1.31 9.69
C LYS A 133 -9.67 -2.39 9.24
N LEU A 134 -9.16 -3.49 8.68
CA LEU A 134 -9.99 -4.62 8.27
C LEU A 134 -10.70 -5.24 9.48
N ASN A 135 -9.98 -5.47 10.58
CA ASN A 135 -10.56 -6.03 11.80
C ASN A 135 -11.69 -5.16 12.36
N GLN A 136 -11.54 -3.83 12.34
CA GLN A 136 -12.59 -2.91 12.75
C GLN A 136 -13.85 -3.05 11.89
N VAL A 137 -13.70 -3.11 10.58
CA VAL A 137 -14.83 -3.27 9.64
C VAL A 137 -15.51 -4.63 9.84
N LEU A 138 -14.74 -5.70 10.00
CA LEU A 138 -15.29 -7.03 10.28
C LEU A 138 -16.08 -7.06 11.59
N LYS A 139 -15.57 -6.43 12.65
CA LYS A 139 -16.26 -6.31 13.94
C LYS A 139 -17.60 -5.57 13.80
N ILE A 140 -17.63 -4.47 13.06
CA ILE A 140 -18.87 -3.71 12.81
C ILE A 140 -19.89 -4.57 12.06
N ILE A 141 -19.44 -5.33 11.07
CA ILE A 141 -20.34 -6.21 10.32
C ILE A 141 -20.89 -7.32 11.23
N ASP A 142 -20.08 -7.84 12.15
CA ASP A 142 -20.53 -8.83 13.13
C ASP A 142 -21.54 -8.25 14.14
N GLU A 143 -21.25 -7.07 14.71
CA GLU A 143 -22.18 -6.33 15.58
C GLU A 143 -23.52 -6.06 14.90
N LEU A 144 -23.51 -5.64 13.63
CA LEU A 144 -24.73 -5.46 12.82
C LEU A 144 -25.50 -6.77 12.63
N LYS A 145 -24.81 -7.88 12.39
CA LYS A 145 -25.42 -9.21 12.28
C LYS A 145 -26.05 -9.69 13.58
N ASN A 146 -25.44 -9.36 14.71
CA ASN A 146 -25.95 -9.67 16.04
C ASN A 146 -27.12 -8.76 16.48
N GLY A 147 -27.61 -7.88 15.60
CA GLY A 147 -28.73 -7.00 15.88
C GLY A 147 -28.33 -5.72 16.61
N GLU A 148 -27.04 -5.41 16.72
CA GLU A 148 -26.58 -4.16 17.32
C GLU A 148 -26.71 -2.97 16.36
N VAL A 149 -26.78 -1.78 16.96
CA VAL A 149 -26.89 -0.53 16.20
C VAL A 149 -25.54 0.15 16.24
N VAL A 150 -24.94 0.33 15.07
CA VAL A 150 -23.56 0.82 14.94
C VAL A 150 -23.54 2.15 14.19
N GLU A 151 -22.56 3.01 14.48
CA GLU A 151 -22.40 4.27 13.75
C GLU A 151 -21.69 4.05 12.41
N LEU A 152 -22.44 4.18 11.31
CA LEU A 152 -21.91 3.97 9.94
C LEU A 152 -21.49 5.26 9.22
N LYS A 153 -21.69 6.43 9.83
CA LYS A 153 -21.33 7.75 9.25
C LYS A 153 -19.85 7.85 8.85
N PRO A 154 -18.87 7.39 9.66
CA PRO A 154 -17.44 7.48 9.32
C PRO A 154 -17.08 6.77 8.01
N TYR A 155 -17.87 5.79 7.60
CA TYR A 155 -17.61 4.99 6.41
C TYR A 155 -18.21 5.59 5.13
N GLY A 156 -19.03 6.64 5.22
CA GLY A 156 -19.58 7.33 4.04
C GLY A 156 -20.38 6.39 3.12
N LEU A 157 -21.18 5.49 3.70
CA LEU A 157 -21.99 4.53 2.94
C LEU A 157 -23.21 5.21 2.31
N LYS A 158 -23.56 4.81 1.08
CA LYS A 158 -24.79 5.24 0.40
C LYS A 158 -26.03 4.72 1.13
N SER A 159 -27.16 5.42 1.03
CA SER A 159 -28.43 5.02 1.67
C SER A 159 -28.94 3.64 1.20
N ASN A 160 -28.71 3.31 -0.07
CA ASN A 160 -29.00 2.00 -0.71
C ASN A 160 -28.02 0.88 -0.27
N ASN A 161 -27.07 1.15 0.62
CA ASN A 161 -26.13 0.11 1.03
C ASN A 161 -26.82 -0.91 1.95
N LYS A 162 -26.57 -2.21 1.72
CA LYS A 162 -27.13 -3.30 2.54
C LYS A 162 -26.83 -3.17 4.03
N LEU A 163 -25.63 -2.69 4.40
CA LEU A 163 -25.26 -2.48 5.81
C LEU A 163 -26.05 -1.32 6.43
N VAL A 164 -26.37 -0.29 5.65
CA VAL A 164 -27.22 0.83 6.12
C VAL A 164 -28.65 0.35 6.32
N ALA A 165 -29.20 -0.40 5.37
CA ALA A 165 -30.52 -1.02 5.50
C ALA A 165 -30.60 -1.92 6.75
N MET A 166 -29.60 -2.78 6.97
CA MET A 166 -29.52 -3.65 8.14
C MET A 166 -29.47 -2.87 9.46
N ASN A 167 -28.64 -1.83 9.53
CA ASN A 167 -28.56 -0.99 10.73
C ASN A 167 -29.87 -0.23 11.01
N ASN A 168 -30.58 0.23 9.97
CA ASN A 168 -31.89 0.86 10.13
C ASN A 168 -32.94 -0.14 10.64
N ARG A 169 -32.90 -1.39 10.18
CA ARG A 169 -33.74 -2.47 10.69
C ARG A 169 -33.45 -2.76 12.17
N ASN A 170 -32.18 -2.84 12.57
CA ASN A 170 -31.80 -3.03 13.97
C ASN A 170 -32.29 -1.87 14.86
N LYS A 171 -32.22 -0.63 14.36
CA LYS A 171 -32.79 0.54 15.06
C LYS A 171 -34.30 0.46 15.22
N TYR A 172 -35.01 -0.01 14.21
CA TYR A 172 -36.46 -0.23 14.28
C TYR A 172 -36.81 -1.29 15.33
N ILE A 173 -36.14 -2.45 15.29
CA ILE A 173 -36.35 -3.54 16.27
C ILE A 173 -36.05 -3.08 17.70
N LYS A 174 -35.02 -2.26 17.91
CA LYS A 174 -34.67 -1.70 19.23
C LYS A 174 -35.53 -0.50 19.65
N GLY A 175 -36.54 -0.11 18.87
CA GLY A 175 -37.45 1.00 19.19
C GLY A 175 -36.82 2.39 19.09
N LEU A 176 -35.65 2.52 18.44
CA LEU A 176 -35.00 3.82 18.18
C LEU A 176 -35.58 4.53 16.95
N LEU A 177 -36.29 3.79 16.10
CA LEU A 177 -37.04 4.30 14.95
C LEU A 177 -38.49 3.82 15.06
N ASN A 178 -39.43 4.73 14.80
CA ASN A 178 -40.87 4.43 14.81
C ASN A 178 -41.39 4.27 13.38
N ALA A 179 -42.42 3.45 13.20
CA ALA A 179 -43.03 3.19 11.91
C ALA A 179 -43.47 4.48 11.19
N GLU A 180 -44.08 5.45 11.89
CA GLU A 180 -44.47 6.74 11.31
C GLU A 180 -43.29 7.53 10.72
N LYS A 181 -42.13 7.52 11.40
CA LYS A 181 -40.92 8.22 10.93
C LYS A 181 -40.29 7.53 9.72
N ILE A 182 -40.42 6.20 9.63
CA ILE A 182 -39.96 5.42 8.49
C ILE A 182 -40.86 5.68 7.29
N LEU A 183 -42.18 5.56 7.47
CA LEU A 183 -43.18 5.73 6.40
C LEU A 183 -43.22 7.18 5.88
N SER A 184 -43.06 8.19 6.73
CA SER A 184 -42.99 9.60 6.30
C SER A 184 -41.74 9.95 5.47
N LYS A 185 -40.70 9.11 5.50
CA LYS A 185 -39.47 9.26 4.72
C LYS A 185 -39.14 8.00 3.94
N ALA A 186 -40.16 7.39 3.33
CA ALA A 186 -40.03 6.13 2.60
C ALA A 186 -38.94 6.17 1.51
N ASP A 187 -38.66 7.32 0.90
CA ASP A 187 -37.61 7.48 -0.11
C ASP A 187 -36.17 7.25 0.42
N VAL A 188 -35.98 7.33 1.73
CA VAL A 188 -34.65 7.23 2.38
C VAL A 188 -34.37 5.82 2.87
N TYR A 189 -35.41 5.05 3.16
CA TYR A 189 -35.30 3.73 3.75
C TYR A 189 -35.42 2.63 2.68
N ASP A 190 -34.95 1.44 3.04
CA ASP A 190 -35.10 0.29 2.17
C ASP A 190 -36.57 -0.15 2.10
N LYS A 191 -37.01 -0.62 0.93
CA LYS A 191 -38.41 -0.99 0.68
C LYS A 191 -38.90 -2.08 1.64
N GLU A 192 -38.06 -3.09 1.93
CA GLU A 192 -38.43 -4.18 2.84
C GLU A 192 -38.70 -3.65 4.24
N LEU A 193 -37.90 -2.69 4.71
CA LEU A 193 -38.10 -2.06 6.02
C LEU A 193 -39.38 -1.20 6.06
N CYS A 194 -39.72 -0.53 4.96
CA CYS A 194 -40.96 0.24 4.86
C CYS A 194 -42.19 -0.67 4.88
N GLU A 195 -42.14 -1.84 4.24
CA GLU A 195 -43.21 -2.84 4.26
C GLU A 195 -43.40 -3.42 5.67
N ASP A 196 -42.31 -3.83 6.33
CA ASP A 196 -42.33 -4.30 7.71
C ASP A 196 -42.96 -3.24 8.65
N ALA A 197 -42.52 -1.98 8.52
CA ALA A 197 -43.04 -0.87 9.30
C ALA A 197 -44.52 -0.57 9.01
N TYR A 198 -44.97 -0.71 7.76
CA TYR A 198 -46.37 -0.51 7.37
C TYR A 198 -47.29 -1.56 7.99
N VAL A 199 -46.90 -2.83 7.93
CA VAL A 199 -47.66 -3.94 8.51
C VAL A 199 -47.84 -3.75 10.02
N ASP A 200 -46.78 -3.37 10.73
CA ASP A 200 -46.85 -3.12 12.16
C ASP A 200 -47.65 -1.86 12.49
N PHE A 201 -47.53 -0.81 11.67
CA PHE A 201 -48.34 0.41 11.84
C PHE A 201 -49.84 0.09 11.72
N VAL A 202 -50.25 -0.67 10.71
CA VAL A 202 -51.66 -1.05 10.50
C VAL A 202 -52.22 -1.89 11.64
N LYS A 203 -51.41 -2.73 12.30
CA LYS A 203 -51.85 -3.51 13.48
C LYS A 203 -52.13 -2.65 14.71
N ILE A 204 -51.40 -1.55 14.86
CA ILE A 204 -51.44 -0.69 16.05
C ILE A 204 -52.39 0.50 15.83
N SER A 205 -52.60 0.91 14.58
CA SER A 205 -53.39 2.09 14.26
C SER A 205 -54.89 1.80 14.40
N PRO A 206 -55.64 2.58 15.20
CA PRO A 206 -57.08 2.46 15.28
C PRO A 206 -57.70 2.83 13.92
N LEU A 207 -58.41 1.90 13.31
CA LEU A 207 -59.29 2.16 12.17
C LEU A 207 -60.40 3.10 12.65
N TYR A 208 -60.28 4.39 12.34
CA TYR A 208 -61.35 5.37 12.44
C TYR A 208 -62.11 5.46 11.12
#